data_AF-A0AB34TDB7-F1
#
_entry.id   AF-A0AB34TDB7-F1
#
_cell.length_a   1.000
_cell.length_b   1.000
_cell.length_c   1.000
_cell.angle_alpha   90.00
_cell.angle_beta   90.00
_cell.angle_gamma   90.00
#
_symmetry.space_group_name_H-M   'P 1'
#
loop_
_entity.id
_entity.type
_entity.pdbx_description
1 polymer ?
#
loop_
_entity_poly.entity_id
_entity_poly.type
_entity_poly.pdbx_seq_one_letter_code
_entity_poly.pdbx_strand_id
1 'polypeptide(L)'
;MTPKKKGAKLSPVNQLQGVLVVLESQKAKSPTAELLLAIREMVSDALAVLQEPDPTKQRIAFVLLAVQQSTQVAIKEVRGKRLTRVTIIDQQLYHWALEEIHSLAGAA
;
A
#
# COMPACT_ATOMS: atom_id res chain seq x y z
N MET A 1 -37.56 3.65 25.69
CA MET A 1 -36.51 2.96 24.90
C MET A 1 -35.88 3.97 23.96
N THR A 2 -34.68 4.47 24.27
CA THR A 2 -33.95 5.39 23.38
C THR A 2 -33.12 4.59 22.36
N PRO A 3 -33.13 4.96 21.07
CA PRO A 3 -32.41 4.19 20.06
C PRO A 3 -30.90 4.37 20.24
N LYS A 4 -30.17 3.27 20.42
CA LYS A 4 -28.69 3.24 20.37
C LYS A 4 -28.25 3.79 19.00
N LYS A 5 -27.65 4.97 18.99
CA LYS A 5 -26.98 5.57 17.83
C LYS A 5 -25.92 4.57 17.35
N LYS A 6 -26.16 3.89 16.23
CA LYS A 6 -25.12 3.08 15.56
C LYS A 6 -23.98 4.04 15.24
N GLY A 7 -22.83 3.88 15.92
CA GLY A 7 -21.63 4.63 15.61
C GLY A 7 -21.35 4.49 14.12
N ALA A 8 -21.29 5.62 13.41
CA ALA A 8 -20.97 5.64 12.00
C ALA A 8 -19.64 4.91 11.82
N LYS A 9 -19.66 3.76 11.11
CA LYS A 9 -18.44 3.09 10.70
C LYS A 9 -17.73 4.08 9.79
N LEU A 10 -16.73 4.79 10.32
CA LEU A 10 -15.87 5.66 9.52
C LEU A 10 -15.34 4.82 8.36
N SER A 11 -15.50 5.33 7.13
CA SER A 11 -14.99 4.62 5.95
C SER A 11 -13.48 4.38 6.13
N PRO A 12 -12.94 3.25 5.65
CA PRO A 12 -11.50 2.97 5.71
C PRO A 12 -10.66 4.13 5.14
N VAL A 13 -11.18 4.80 4.12
CA VAL A 13 -10.62 6.04 3.55
C VAL A 13 -10.50 7.15 4.59
N ASN A 14 -11.55 7.43 5.36
CA ASN A 14 -11.54 8.47 6.40
C ASN A 14 -10.59 8.11 7.56
N GLN A 15 -10.43 6.82 7.85
CA GLN A 15 -9.48 6.36 8.88
C GLN A 15 -8.04 6.56 8.43
N LEU A 16 -7.72 6.18 7.19
CA LEU A 16 -6.39 6.36 6.59
C LEU A 16 -6.03 7.85 6.44
N GLN A 17 -6.97 8.69 6.02
CA GLN A 17 -6.78 10.15 6.00
C GLN A 17 -6.54 10.70 7.42
N GLY A 18 -7.22 10.16 8.43
CA GLY A 18 -6.99 10.52 9.83
C GLY A 18 -5.56 10.20 10.30
N VAL A 19 -4.99 9.07 9.88
CA VAL A 19 -3.60 8.70 10.20
C VAL A 19 -2.61 9.70 9.60
N LEU A 20 -2.82 10.15 8.36
CA LEU A 20 -1.97 11.16 7.73
C LEU A 20 -1.94 12.47 8.53
N VAL A 21 -3.11 12.95 8.94
CA VAL A 21 -3.24 14.20 9.73
C VAL A 21 -2.57 14.05 11.11
N VAL A 22 -2.68 12.88 11.73
CA VAL A 22 -2.01 12.59 13.00
C VAL A 22 -0.49 12.53 12.83
N LEU A 23 0.01 11.93 11.75
CA LEU A 23 1.45 11.88 11.46
C LEU A 23 2.05 13.26 11.16
N GLU A 24 1.33 14.12 10.46
CA GLU A 24 1.74 15.52 10.20
C GLU A 24 1.75 16.37 11.48
N SER A 25 0.81 16.12 12.40
CA SER A 25 0.69 16.85 13.67
C SER A 25 1.60 16.31 14.79
N GLN A 26 2.00 15.04 14.74
CA GLN A 26 2.92 14.40 15.70
C GLN A 26 4.40 14.65 15.37
N LYS A 27 4.79 15.92 15.13
CA LYS A 27 6.19 16.38 15.23
C LYS A 27 6.84 16.15 16.61
N ALA A 28 6.15 15.49 17.55
CA ALA A 28 6.61 15.23 18.90
C ALA A 28 7.07 13.76 19.04
N LYS A 29 8.39 13.56 19.15
CA LYS A 29 9.14 12.29 19.29
C LYS A 29 9.65 11.67 17.96
N SER A 30 9.97 12.55 17.03
CA SER A 30 10.93 12.45 15.91
C SER A 30 11.14 11.08 15.20
N PRO A 31 10.12 10.56 14.50
CA PRO A 31 10.37 9.88 13.21
C PRO A 31 11.03 10.87 12.23
N THR A 32 11.96 10.40 11.38
CA THR A 32 12.61 11.24 10.37
C THR A 32 11.58 11.75 9.35
N ALA A 33 11.80 12.95 8.80
CA ALA A 33 10.91 13.51 7.77
C ALA A 33 10.75 12.56 6.57
N GLU A 34 11.82 11.85 6.24
CA GLU A 34 11.86 10.80 5.21
C GLU A 34 10.88 9.64 5.51
N LEU A 35 10.82 9.19 6.77
CA LEU A 35 9.90 8.14 7.18
C LEU A 35 8.44 8.60 7.11
N LEU A 36 8.16 9.83 7.55
CA LEU A 36 6.81 10.40 7.48
C LEU A 36 6.34 10.62 6.04
N LEU A 37 7.24 11.04 5.15
CA LEU A 37 6.97 11.15 3.72
C LEU A 37 6.66 9.77 3.11
N ALA A 38 7.47 8.76 3.41
CA ALA A 38 7.26 7.41 2.92
C ALA A 38 5.91 6.81 3.39
N ILE A 39 5.52 7.06 4.65
CA ILE A 39 4.21 6.63 5.16
C ILE A 39 3.09 7.41 4.45
N ARG A 40 3.26 8.71 4.23
CA ARG A 40 2.27 9.54 3.54
C ARG A 40 2.02 9.08 2.11
N GLU A 41 3.09 8.78 1.39
CA GLU A 41 3.03 8.26 0.02
C GLU A 41 2.31 6.91 -0.01
N MET A 42 2.70 5.97 0.86
CA MET A 42 2.07 4.65 0.94
C MET A 42 0.56 4.72 1.23
N VAL A 43 0.16 5.58 2.15
CA VAL A 43 -1.27 5.76 2.47
C VAL A 43 -2.01 6.45 1.32
N SER A 44 -1.38 7.42 0.65
CA SER A 44 -1.97 8.09 -0.52
C SER A 44 -2.19 7.11 -1.68
N ASP A 45 -1.23 6.22 -1.92
CA ASP A 45 -1.33 5.18 -2.95
C ASP A 45 -2.48 4.21 -2.63
N ALA A 46 -2.59 3.75 -1.38
CA ALA A 46 -3.69 2.89 -0.94
C ALA A 46 -5.07 3.58 -1.09
N LEU A 47 -5.15 4.89 -0.80
CA LEU A 47 -6.35 5.67 -0.99
C LEU A 47 -6.72 5.83 -2.47
N ALA A 48 -5.74 6.05 -3.34
CA ALA A 48 -5.97 6.14 -4.78
C ALA A 48 -6.54 4.83 -5.32
N VAL A 49 -6.01 3.68 -4.90
CA VAL A 49 -6.54 2.36 -5.27
C VAL A 49 -7.97 2.16 -4.80
N LEU A 50 -8.31 2.59 -3.57
CA LEU A 50 -9.68 2.51 -3.04
C LEU A 50 -10.68 3.40 -3.79
N GLN A 51 -10.21 4.46 -4.45
CA GLN A 51 -11.03 5.41 -5.19
C GLN A 51 -11.15 5.08 -6.69
N GLU A 52 -10.42 4.09 -7.20
CA GLU A 52 -10.49 3.68 -8.60
C GLU A 52 -11.90 3.14 -8.95
N PRO A 53 -12.62 3.77 -9.90
CA PRO A 53 -13.99 3.39 -10.23
C PRO A 53 -14.09 2.12 -11.07
N ASP A 54 -13.08 1.79 -11.88
CA ASP A 54 -13.08 0.57 -12.67
C ASP A 54 -12.64 -0.61 -11.78
N PRO A 55 -13.50 -1.63 -11.56
CA PRO A 55 -13.19 -2.73 -10.66
C PRO A 55 -11.98 -3.56 -11.13
N THR A 56 -11.72 -3.62 -12.43
CA THR A 56 -10.56 -4.33 -12.99
C THR A 56 -9.29 -3.56 -12.68
N LYS A 57 -9.28 -2.25 -12.91
CA LYS A 57 -8.13 -1.39 -12.59
C LYS A 57 -7.86 -1.34 -11.10
N GLN A 58 -8.92 -1.28 -10.28
CA GLN A 58 -8.81 -1.33 -8.84
C GLN A 58 -8.15 -2.64 -8.38
N ARG A 59 -8.60 -3.78 -8.92
CA ARG A 59 -8.00 -5.09 -8.60
C ARG A 59 -6.54 -5.15 -9.03
N ILE A 60 -6.21 -4.71 -10.25
CA ILE A 60 -4.81 -4.64 -10.73
C ILE A 60 -3.96 -3.78 -9.78
N ALA A 61 -4.45 -2.60 -9.39
CA ALA A 61 -3.71 -1.70 -8.54
C ALA A 61 -3.50 -2.26 -7.12
N PHE A 62 -4.49 -2.97 -6.56
CA PHE A 62 -4.33 -3.71 -5.30
C PHE A 62 -3.26 -4.79 -5.37
N VAL A 63 -3.23 -5.55 -6.47
CA VAL A 63 -2.26 -6.62 -6.68
C VAL A 63 -0.84 -6.03 -6.80
N LEU A 64 -0.68 -4.91 -7.50
CA LEU A 64 0.60 -4.21 -7.59
C LEU A 64 1.07 -3.68 -6.22
N LEU A 65 0.17 -3.10 -5.43
CA LEU A 65 0.49 -2.70 -4.05
C LEU A 65 0.94 -3.89 -3.20
N ALA A 66 0.27 -5.04 -3.31
CA ALA A 66 0.66 -6.24 -2.59
C ALA A 66 2.07 -6.73 -2.96
N VAL A 67 2.46 -6.67 -4.24
CA VAL A 67 3.83 -6.97 -4.67
C VAL A 67 4.83 -5.99 -4.06
N GLN A 68 4.52 -4.69 -4.08
CA GLN A 68 5.39 -3.67 -3.51
C GLN A 68 5.58 -3.84 -2.00
N GLN A 69 4.51 -4.13 -1.25
CA GLN A 69 4.57 -4.29 0.21
C GLN A 69 5.24 -5.60 0.64
N SER A 70 5.16 -6.64 -0.18
CA SER A 70 5.75 -7.94 0.12
C SER A 70 7.20 -8.09 -0.34
N THR A 71 7.77 -7.08 -1.02
CA THR A 71 9.14 -7.15 -1.56
C THR A 71 9.98 -5.92 -1.26
N GLN A 72 11.28 -6.13 -1.13
CA GLN A 72 12.29 -5.08 -1.09
C GLN A 72 13.19 -5.20 -2.32
N VAL A 73 13.23 -4.14 -3.14
CA VAL A 73 14.05 -4.11 -4.36
C VAL A 73 15.27 -3.23 -4.14
N ALA A 74 16.46 -3.80 -4.28
CA ALA A 74 17.73 -3.09 -4.25
C ALA A 74 18.42 -3.17 -5.61
N ILE A 75 18.73 -2.02 -6.19
CA ILE A 75 19.47 -1.93 -7.47
C ILE A 75 20.89 -1.45 -7.14
N LYS A 76 21.89 -2.17 -7.62
CA LYS A 76 23.30 -1.81 -7.49
C LYS A 76 23.99 -1.91 -8.85
N GLU A 77 24.99 -1.07 -9.08
CA GLU A 77 25.86 -1.19 -10.23
C GLU A 77 27.19 -1.83 -9.82
N VAL A 78 27.57 -2.92 -10.47
CA VAL A 78 28.82 -3.65 -10.17
C VAL A 78 29.54 -3.92 -11.48
N ARG A 79 30.76 -3.36 -11.64
CA ARG A 79 31.58 -3.49 -12.86
C ARG A 79 30.82 -3.09 -14.13
N GLY A 80 30.08 -1.99 -14.07
CA GLY A 80 29.25 -1.48 -15.18
C GLY A 80 28.00 -2.32 -15.48
N LYS A 81 27.64 -3.30 -14.64
CA LYS A 81 26.44 -4.10 -14.79
C LYS A 81 25.42 -3.74 -13.72
N ARG A 82 24.18 -3.50 -14.13
CA ARG A 82 23.04 -3.32 -13.23
C ARG A 82 22.63 -4.67 -12.63
N LEU A 83 22.79 -4.80 -11.32
CA LEU A 83 22.32 -5.94 -10.53
C LEU A 83 21.08 -5.52 -9.73
N THR A 84 19.97 -6.20 -9.98
CA THR A 84 18.73 -6.05 -9.20
C THR A 84 18.61 -7.23 -8.25
N ARG A 85 18.51 -6.94 -6.95
CA ARG A 85 18.15 -7.93 -5.92
C ARG A 85 16.74 -7.63 -5.44
N VAL A 86 15.86 -8.62 -5.54
CA VAL A 86 14.53 -8.59 -4.94
C VAL A 86 14.54 -9.54 -3.75
N THR A 87 14.23 -9.02 -2.57
CA THR A 87 14.05 -9.81 -1.35
C THR A 87 12.56 -9.87 -1.04
N ILE A 88 12.02 -11.07 -0.86
CA ILE A 88 10.64 -11.24 -0.40
C ILE A 88 10.64 -11.09 1.12
N ILE A 89 9.87 -10.13 1.63
CA ILE A 89 9.78 -9.82 3.07
C ILE A 89 8.46 -10.30 3.69
N ASP A 90 7.45 -10.55 2.87
CA ASP A 90 6.19 -11.22 3.24
C ASP A 90 5.87 -12.29 2.19
N GLN A 91 6.14 -13.55 2.53
CA GLN A 91 5.98 -14.65 1.57
C GLN A 91 4.52 -14.96 1.24
N GLN A 92 3.61 -14.82 2.22
CA GLN A 92 2.20 -15.14 2.02
C GLN A 92 1.56 -14.11 1.08
N LEU A 93 1.80 -12.83 1.33
CA LEU A 93 1.28 -11.75 0.50
C LEU A 93 1.87 -11.79 -0.91
N TYR A 94 3.16 -12.13 -1.03
CA TYR A 94 3.83 -12.28 -2.33
C TYR A 94 3.22 -13.40 -3.18
N HIS A 95 3.00 -14.59 -2.60
CA HIS A 95 2.42 -15.70 -3.34
C HIS A 95 0.98 -15.40 -3.79
N TRP A 96 0.15 -14.86 -2.88
CA TRP A 96 -1.21 -14.44 -3.22
C TRP A 96 -1.20 -13.43 -4.38
N ALA A 97 -0.31 -12.43 -4.33
CA ALA A 97 -0.23 -11.42 -5.39
C ALA A 97 0.17 -12.05 -6.74
N LEU A 98 1.08 -13.01 -6.76
CA LEU A 98 1.47 -13.70 -7.99
C LEU A 98 0.35 -14.59 -8.56
N GLU A 99 -0.43 -15.25 -7.71
CA GLU A 99 -1.61 -16.02 -8.13
C GLU A 99 -2.64 -15.10 -8.81
N GLU A 100 -2.89 -13.93 -8.22
CA GLU A 100 -3.78 -12.93 -8.80
C GLU A 100 -3.26 -12.39 -10.13
N ILE A 101 -1.96 -12.11 -10.24
CA ILE A 101 -1.34 -11.69 -11.52
C ILE A 101 -1.56 -12.77 -12.59
N HIS A 102 -1.34 -14.04 -12.27
CA HIS A 102 -1.55 -15.14 -13.22
C HIS A 102 -3.02 -15.25 -13.62
N SER A 103 -3.94 -15.13 -12.68
CA SER A 103 -5.38 -15.13 -12.96
C SER A 103 -5.79 -13.98 -13.89
N LEU A 104 -5.20 -12.79 -13.71
CA LEU A 104 -5.48 -11.63 -14.55
C LEU A 104 -4.86 -11.75 -15.94
N ALA A 105 -3.63 -12.28 -16.02
CA ALA A 105 -2.92 -12.46 -17.29
C ALA A 105 -3.53 -13.60 -18.14
N GLY A 106 -4.06 -14.65 -17.52
CA GLY A 106 -4.73 -15.76 -18.22
C GLY A 106 -6.18 -15.46 -18.64
N ALA A 107 -6.73 -14.32 -18.23
CA ALA A 107 -8.06 -13.85 -18.62
C ALA A 107 -8.03 -12.86 -19.79
N ALA A 108 -6.85 -12.53 -20.32
CA ALA A 108 -6.61 -11.61 -21.42
C ALA A 108 -6.41 -12.32 -22.77
#